data_AF-A0AAV9CTE3-F1
#
_entry.id   AF-A0AAV9CTE3-F1
#
_cell.length_a   1.000
_cell.length_b   1.000
_cell.length_c   1.000
_cell.angle_alpha   90.00
_cell.angle_beta   90.00
_cell.angle_gamma   90.00
#
_symmetry.space_group_name_H-M   'P 1'
#
loop_
_entity.id
_entity.type
_entity.pdbx_description
1 polymer ?
#
loop_
_entity_poly.entity_id
_entity_poly.type
_entity_poly.pdbx_seq_one_letter_code
_entity_poly.pdbx_strand_id
1 'polypeptide(L)'
;MVVPSTSAGGDGKYARVVGLVEGDEDLLAAKVSLGVLGVISQVTLQLEPMFKRSITNRVEGDDGFENQITAFGSVTEFGDISWYPSQGRVIFRDDFKVPITTTGNGLNDFTGFRAQPRLLIEGIRTTEELLEVTHNPSGKCVLSKGQVAVLLESGFGLKNRDASLLDFTRYPVIGNQSDMQTSGILA
;
A
#
# COMPACT_ATOMS: atom_id res chain seq x y z
N MET A 1 25.38 8.30 -2.62
CA MET A 1 25.08 8.82 -1.27
C MET A 1 25.83 10.13 -1.06
N VAL A 2 25.28 11.07 -0.28
CA VAL A 2 25.87 12.37 0.01
C VAL A 2 26.06 12.49 1.52
N VAL A 3 27.29 12.72 1.96
CA VAL A 3 27.66 12.77 3.40
C VAL A 3 28.23 14.15 3.78
N PRO A 4 28.05 14.60 5.04
CA PRO A 4 28.68 15.83 5.53
C PRO A 4 30.21 15.73 5.50
N SER A 5 30.89 16.82 5.16
CA SER A 5 32.36 16.92 5.23
C SER A 5 32.77 17.80 6.40
N THR A 6 33.70 17.36 7.24
CA THR A 6 34.19 18.07 8.46
C THR A 6 35.07 19.28 8.14
N SER A 7 35.47 19.43 6.89
CA SER A 7 36.11 20.63 6.35
C SER A 7 35.61 20.84 4.92
N ALA A 8 35.59 22.09 4.47
CA ALA A 8 35.71 22.33 3.05
C ALA A 8 36.94 21.54 2.58
N GLY A 9 36.74 20.48 1.79
CA GLY A 9 37.85 19.90 1.03
C GLY A 9 38.50 21.02 0.22
N GLY A 10 39.68 20.81 -0.38
CA GLY A 10 40.43 21.84 -1.13
C GLY A 10 39.62 22.66 -2.16
N ASP A 11 38.38 22.26 -2.45
CA ASP A 11 37.42 22.84 -3.38
C ASP A 11 36.27 23.66 -2.74
N GLY A 12 36.22 23.86 -1.41
CA GLY A 12 35.18 24.70 -0.76
C GLY A 12 33.80 24.05 -0.51
N LYS A 13 33.67 22.73 -0.70
CA LYS A 13 32.37 22.02 -0.64
C LYS A 13 32.08 21.42 0.75
N TYR A 14 30.85 21.62 1.24
CA TYR A 14 30.35 21.14 2.54
C TYR A 14 29.80 19.70 2.52
N ALA A 15 29.71 19.08 1.33
CA ALA A 15 29.15 17.74 1.16
C ALA A 15 29.98 16.93 0.16
N ARG A 16 30.12 15.63 0.44
CA ARG A 16 30.87 14.67 -0.38
C ARG A 16 29.91 13.64 -0.97
N VAL A 17 30.06 13.34 -2.26
CA VAL A 17 29.37 12.22 -2.91
C VAL A 17 30.21 10.95 -2.72
N VAL A 18 29.57 9.89 -2.23
CA VAL A 18 30.13 8.54 -2.07
C VAL A 18 29.31 7.60 -2.95
N GLY A 19 29.98 6.91 -3.88
CA GLY A 19 29.41 5.80 -4.63
C GLY A 19 29.61 4.52 -3.85
N LEU A 20 28.54 3.75 -3.67
CA LEU A 20 28.56 2.43 -3.02
C LEU A 20 28.01 1.41 -4.01
N VAL A 21 28.70 0.28 -4.16
CA VAL A 21 28.37 -0.81 -5.07
C VAL A 21 28.20 -2.12 -4.33
N GLU A 22 27.70 -3.16 -5.02
CA GLU A 22 27.61 -4.49 -4.43
C GLU A 22 28.99 -5.01 -4.00
N GLY A 23 29.07 -5.53 -2.77
CA GLY A 23 30.31 -5.97 -2.14
C GLY A 23 30.88 -4.97 -1.14
N ASP A 24 30.46 -3.70 -1.19
CA ASP A 24 30.89 -2.71 -0.18
C ASP A 24 30.22 -3.00 1.17
N GLU A 25 31.02 -3.11 2.24
CA GLU A 25 30.52 -3.34 3.61
C GLU A 25 29.56 -2.22 4.06
N ASP A 26 29.87 -0.98 3.66
CA ASP A 26 29.09 0.21 3.99
C ASP A 26 27.74 0.30 3.25
N LEU A 27 27.54 -0.48 2.16
CA LEU A 27 26.29 -0.45 1.40
C LEU A 27 25.10 -0.91 2.26
N LEU A 28 25.31 -1.91 3.12
CA LEU A 28 24.27 -2.40 4.02
C LEU A 28 23.87 -1.32 5.02
N ALA A 29 24.84 -0.65 5.63
CA ALA A 29 24.59 0.46 6.54
C ALA A 29 23.86 1.62 5.83
N ALA A 30 24.23 1.94 4.59
CA ALA A 30 23.54 2.95 3.79
C ALA A 30 22.07 2.58 3.48
N LYS A 31 21.79 1.31 3.16
CA LYS A 31 20.44 0.80 2.87
C LYS A 31 19.49 0.93 4.07
N VAL A 32 19.99 0.73 5.30
CA VAL A 32 19.19 0.85 6.54
C VAL A 32 19.45 2.13 7.32
N SER A 33 20.10 3.12 6.70
CA SER A 33 20.57 4.33 7.39
C SER A 33 19.47 5.23 7.93
N LEU A 34 18.22 5.08 7.43
CA LEU A 34 17.08 5.96 7.74
C LEU A 34 17.43 7.47 7.59
N GLY A 35 18.39 7.80 6.72
CA GLY A 35 18.85 9.18 6.47
C GLY A 35 19.91 9.71 7.45
N VAL A 36 20.36 8.93 8.43
CA VAL A 36 21.31 9.38 9.47
C VAL A 36 22.75 9.44 8.96
N LEU A 37 23.14 8.51 8.08
CA LEU A 37 24.50 8.45 7.55
C LEU A 37 24.73 9.44 6.40
N GLY A 38 23.67 10.01 5.84
CA GLY A 38 23.70 10.90 4.69
C GLY A 38 22.42 10.78 3.85
N VAL A 39 22.39 11.52 2.74
CA VAL A 39 21.24 11.55 1.83
C VAL A 39 21.52 10.68 0.60
N ILE A 40 20.54 9.85 0.21
CA ILE A 40 20.62 9.06 -1.01
C ILE A 40 20.21 9.95 -2.19
N SER A 41 21.16 10.28 -3.07
CA SER A 41 20.92 11.12 -4.25
C SER A 41 20.61 10.34 -5.52
N GLN A 42 21.12 9.11 -5.64
CA GLN A 42 20.96 8.25 -6.80
C GLN A 42 21.06 6.79 -6.36
N VAL A 43 20.24 5.94 -6.97
CA VAL A 43 20.23 4.49 -6.78
C VAL A 43 20.18 3.78 -8.13
N THR A 44 20.77 2.59 -8.20
CA THR A 44 20.61 1.66 -9.31
C THR A 44 19.95 0.41 -8.75
N LEU A 45 18.86 -0.03 -9.37
CA LEU A 45 18.07 -1.18 -8.91
C LEU A 45 18.10 -2.28 -9.96
N GLN A 46 18.24 -3.52 -9.51
CA GLN A 46 18.01 -4.69 -10.37
C GLN A 46 16.50 -4.83 -10.61
N LEU A 47 16.11 -5.03 -11.87
CA LEU A 47 14.70 -5.19 -12.27
C LEU A 47 14.39 -6.65 -12.57
N GLU A 48 13.18 -7.06 -12.21
CA GLU A 48 12.61 -8.35 -12.58
C GLU A 48 11.79 -8.21 -13.88
N PRO A 49 11.71 -9.25 -14.74
CA PRO A 49 10.77 -9.27 -15.86
C PRO A 49 9.33 -8.98 -15.43
N MET A 50 8.60 -8.24 -16.26
CA MET A 50 7.22 -7.86 -15.97
C MET A 50 6.29 -9.08 -15.89
N PHE A 51 5.42 -9.09 -14.88
CA PHE A 51 4.40 -10.10 -14.67
C PHE A 51 3.05 -9.44 -14.30
N LYS A 52 2.00 -10.24 -14.23
CA LYS A 52 0.69 -9.81 -13.73
C LYS A 52 0.42 -10.36 -12.34
N ARG A 53 -0.43 -9.69 -11.59
CA ARG A 53 -0.95 -10.17 -10.30
C ARG A 53 -2.39 -10.61 -10.46
N SER A 54 -2.80 -11.58 -9.66
CA SER A 54 -4.19 -11.98 -9.47
C SER A 54 -4.57 -11.79 -8.01
N ILE A 55 -5.46 -10.83 -7.73
CA ILE A 55 -5.75 -10.38 -6.36
C ILE A 55 -7.20 -10.68 -5.98
N THR A 56 -7.41 -11.31 -4.83
CA THR A 56 -8.73 -11.56 -4.22
C THR A 56 -8.68 -11.17 -2.75
N ASN A 57 -9.63 -10.35 -2.29
CA ASN A 57 -9.81 -10.10 -0.86
C ASN A 57 -10.90 -11.04 -0.34
N ARG A 58 -10.52 -12.02 0.49
CA ARG A 58 -11.44 -12.92 1.18
C ARG A 58 -11.75 -12.37 2.57
N VAL A 59 -13.03 -12.15 2.85
CA VAL A 59 -13.50 -11.71 4.17
C VAL A 59 -13.89 -12.93 4.97
N GLU A 60 -13.29 -13.09 6.14
CA GLU A 60 -13.55 -14.19 7.08
C GLU A 60 -13.88 -13.63 8.47
N GLY A 61 -14.45 -14.47 9.32
CA GLY A 61 -14.54 -14.17 10.75
C GLY A 61 -13.15 -14.21 11.39
N ASP A 62 -12.93 -13.44 12.45
CA ASP A 62 -11.64 -13.41 13.15
C ASP A 62 -11.48 -14.48 14.24
N ASP A 63 -12.43 -15.42 14.35
CA ASP A 63 -12.31 -16.57 15.23
C ASP A 63 -11.18 -17.51 14.76
N GLY A 64 -10.06 -17.53 15.48
CA GLY A 64 -8.99 -18.50 15.28
C GLY A 64 -8.14 -18.28 14.01
N PHE A 65 -8.23 -17.11 13.36
CA PHE A 65 -7.51 -16.82 12.11
C PHE A 65 -5.99 -16.83 12.28
N GLU A 66 -5.49 -16.57 13.49
CA GLU A 66 -4.08 -16.61 13.84
C GLU A 66 -3.44 -17.97 13.54
N ASN A 67 -4.21 -19.05 13.64
CA ASN A 67 -3.77 -20.41 13.33
C ASN A 67 -3.57 -20.63 11.83
N GLN A 68 -4.14 -19.77 10.98
CA GLN A 68 -4.03 -19.83 9.53
C GLN A 68 -2.90 -18.96 8.97
N ILE A 69 -2.36 -17.99 9.73
CA ILE A 69 -1.38 -17.00 9.25
C ILE A 69 -0.14 -17.68 8.65
N THR A 70 0.41 -18.68 9.34
CA THR A 70 1.62 -19.39 8.87
C THR A 70 1.35 -20.15 7.57
N ALA A 71 0.21 -20.85 7.49
CA ALA A 71 -0.18 -21.57 6.29
C ALA A 71 -0.41 -20.61 5.11
N PHE A 72 -1.13 -19.50 5.35
CA PHE A 72 -1.38 -18.45 4.37
C PHE A 72 -0.07 -17.84 3.83
N GLY A 73 0.86 -17.47 4.72
CA GLY A 73 2.16 -16.92 4.30
C GLY A 73 3.04 -17.92 3.55
N SER A 74 2.83 -19.23 3.74
CA SER A 74 3.57 -20.26 3.00
C SER A 74 3.07 -20.48 1.56
N VAL A 75 1.80 -20.14 1.28
CA VAL A 75 1.17 -20.37 -0.03
C VAL A 75 1.00 -19.08 -0.83
N THR A 76 1.03 -17.91 -0.20
CA THR A 76 0.86 -16.61 -0.88
C THR A 76 2.18 -15.87 -1.03
N GLU A 77 2.48 -15.41 -2.25
CA GLU A 77 3.75 -14.73 -2.56
C GLU A 77 3.74 -13.27 -2.08
N PHE A 78 2.59 -12.60 -2.18
CA PHE A 78 2.43 -11.19 -1.80
C PHE A 78 1.22 -10.95 -0.89
N GLY A 79 0.85 -11.94 -0.09
CA GLY A 79 -0.34 -11.89 0.75
C GLY A 79 -0.28 -10.79 1.81
N ASP A 80 -1.46 -10.23 2.13
CA ASP A 80 -1.66 -9.27 3.23
C ASP A 80 -2.84 -9.75 4.10
N ILE A 81 -2.78 -9.42 5.39
CA ILE A 81 -3.88 -9.67 6.33
C ILE A 81 -4.27 -8.36 6.99
N SER A 82 -5.50 -7.93 6.76
CA SER A 82 -6.10 -6.76 7.41
C SER A 82 -7.13 -7.20 8.44
N TRP A 83 -6.89 -6.92 9.73
CA TRP A 83 -7.76 -7.30 10.83
C TRP A 83 -8.57 -6.13 11.38
N TYR A 84 -9.88 -6.34 11.55
CA TYR A 84 -10.84 -5.39 12.12
C TYR A 84 -11.49 -5.97 13.37
N PRO A 85 -10.81 -5.95 14.54
CA PRO A 85 -11.25 -6.66 15.75
C PRO A 85 -12.66 -6.26 16.24
N SER A 86 -12.98 -4.96 16.21
CA SER A 86 -14.29 -4.46 16.66
C SER A 86 -15.46 -4.89 15.76
N GLN A 87 -15.15 -5.47 14.61
CA GLN A 87 -16.11 -5.96 13.63
C GLN A 87 -16.12 -7.48 13.53
N GLY A 88 -15.24 -8.19 14.25
CA GLY A 88 -15.12 -9.64 14.20
C GLY A 88 -14.70 -10.17 12.83
N ARG A 89 -13.83 -9.43 12.12
CA ARG A 89 -13.51 -9.68 10.71
C ARG A 89 -12.03 -9.60 10.44
N VAL A 90 -11.57 -10.52 9.62
CA VAL A 90 -10.24 -10.51 9.02
C VAL A 90 -10.38 -10.58 7.50
N ILE A 91 -9.49 -9.89 6.80
CA ILE A 91 -9.44 -9.88 5.34
C ILE A 91 -8.10 -10.45 4.91
N PHE A 92 -8.14 -11.60 4.25
CA PHE A 92 -6.99 -12.20 3.59
C PHE A 92 -6.93 -11.70 2.16
N ARG A 93 -5.85 -11.03 1.79
CA ARG A 93 -5.57 -10.65 0.41
C ARG A 93 -4.76 -11.75 -0.25
N ASP A 94 -5.44 -12.65 -0.96
CA ASP A 94 -4.76 -13.63 -1.80
C ASP A 94 -4.18 -12.92 -3.02
N ASP A 95 -2.85 -12.88 -3.10
CA ASP A 95 -2.13 -12.10 -4.11
C ASP A 95 -1.03 -12.96 -4.73
N PHE A 96 -1.27 -13.37 -5.97
CA PHE A 96 -0.41 -14.31 -6.68
C PHE A 96 0.18 -13.71 -7.95
N LYS A 97 1.44 -14.03 -8.22
CA LYS A 97 2.07 -13.85 -9.52
C LYS A 97 1.42 -14.76 -10.55
N VAL A 98 1.05 -14.20 -11.69
CA VAL A 98 0.54 -14.93 -12.86
C VAL A 98 1.30 -14.50 -14.13
N PRO A 99 1.37 -15.36 -15.17
CA PRO A 99 2.04 -15.01 -16.41
C PRO A 99 1.53 -13.70 -17.01
N ILE A 100 2.42 -12.97 -17.70
CA ILE A 100 2.07 -11.71 -18.38
C ILE A 100 0.95 -11.90 -19.43
N THR A 101 0.80 -13.11 -19.96
CA THR A 101 -0.22 -13.50 -20.94
C THR A 101 -1.61 -13.70 -20.33
N THR A 102 -1.75 -13.73 -19.00
CA THR A 102 -3.06 -13.87 -18.34
C THR A 102 -3.96 -12.67 -18.67
N THR A 103 -5.20 -12.95 -19.06
CA THR A 103 -6.18 -11.92 -19.41
C THR A 103 -6.59 -11.09 -18.19
N GLY A 104 -6.71 -9.77 -18.38
CA GLY A 104 -7.12 -8.82 -17.37
C GLY A 104 -6.28 -7.55 -17.42
N ASN A 105 -6.96 -6.40 -17.31
CA ASN A 105 -6.35 -5.07 -17.29
C ASN A 105 -6.69 -4.33 -16.00
N GLY A 106 -6.64 -5.05 -14.88
CA GLY A 106 -6.92 -4.53 -13.57
C GLY A 106 -5.87 -3.51 -13.13
N LEU A 107 -6.28 -2.66 -12.19
CA LEU A 107 -5.42 -1.64 -11.60
C LEU A 107 -5.87 -1.36 -10.16
N ASN A 108 -4.94 -0.82 -9.37
CA ASN A 108 -5.23 -0.28 -8.05
C ASN A 108 -5.36 1.26 -8.13
N ASP A 109 -6.55 1.75 -7.80
CA ASP A 109 -6.85 3.17 -7.80
C ASP A 109 -7.60 3.47 -6.50
N PHE A 110 -6.86 3.35 -5.40
CA PHE A 110 -7.36 3.57 -4.06
C PHE A 110 -7.96 4.96 -3.89
N THR A 111 -9.26 5.02 -3.57
CA THR A 111 -10.04 6.27 -3.49
C THR A 111 -9.55 7.22 -2.41
N GLY A 112 -8.88 6.72 -1.37
CA GLY A 112 -8.28 7.53 -0.30
C GLY A 112 -7.07 8.35 -0.74
N PHE A 113 -6.44 8.02 -1.88
CA PHE A 113 -5.33 8.80 -2.44
C PHE A 113 -5.74 9.69 -3.61
N ARG A 114 -7.01 9.63 -4.03
CA ARG A 114 -7.54 10.54 -5.05
C ARG A 114 -7.90 11.89 -4.42
N ALA A 115 -7.91 12.92 -5.24
CA ALA A 115 -8.48 14.20 -4.84
C ALA A 115 -9.95 14.02 -4.44
N GLN A 116 -10.28 14.35 -3.19
CA GLN A 116 -11.65 14.26 -2.66
C GLN A 116 -12.32 15.64 -2.62
N PRO A 117 -13.64 15.73 -2.85
CA PRO A 117 -14.37 16.98 -2.72
C PRO A 117 -14.20 17.58 -1.31
N ARG A 118 -13.91 18.87 -1.22
CA ARG A 118 -13.70 19.57 0.07
C ARG A 118 -14.88 19.38 1.03
N LEU A 119 -16.10 19.51 0.53
CA LEU A 119 -17.33 19.33 1.31
C LEU A 119 -17.43 17.94 1.95
N LEU A 120 -16.93 16.90 1.28
CA LEU A 120 -16.93 15.53 1.82
C LEU A 120 -15.95 15.44 3.01
N ILE A 121 -14.73 15.91 2.83
CA ILE A 121 -13.70 15.87 3.89
C ILE A 121 -14.10 16.73 5.10
N GLU A 122 -14.63 17.94 4.87
CA GLU A 122 -15.15 18.81 5.92
C GLU A 122 -16.32 18.17 6.67
N GLY A 123 -17.24 17.51 5.96
CA GLY A 123 -18.37 16.81 6.56
C GLY A 123 -17.94 15.62 7.43
N ILE A 124 -17.00 14.80 6.96
CA ILE A 124 -16.43 13.69 7.74
C ILE A 124 -15.77 14.23 9.01
N ARG A 125 -14.88 15.23 8.88
CA ARG A 125 -14.18 15.82 10.04
C ARG A 125 -15.14 16.42 11.05
N THR A 126 -16.15 17.18 10.59
CA THR A 126 -17.17 17.76 11.49
C THR A 126 -17.95 16.67 12.24
N THR A 127 -18.24 15.55 11.57
CA THR A 127 -18.91 14.40 12.18
C THR A 127 -18.01 13.72 13.21
N GLU A 128 -16.73 13.51 12.91
CA GLU A 128 -15.75 12.95 13.85
C GLU A 128 -15.58 13.83 15.10
N GLU A 129 -15.40 15.14 14.91
CA GLU A 129 -15.30 16.13 15.99
C GLU A 129 -16.56 16.13 16.88
N LEU A 130 -17.76 16.05 16.28
CA LEU A 130 -19.02 15.95 17.03
C LEU A 130 -19.09 14.68 17.87
N LEU A 131 -18.73 13.52 17.29
CA LEU A 131 -18.72 12.23 17.99
C LEU A 131 -17.70 12.21 19.14
N GLU A 132 -16.61 12.95 19.00
CA GLU A 132 -15.60 13.15 20.04
C GLU A 132 -16.11 14.02 21.19
N VAL A 133 -16.62 15.21 20.90
CA VAL A 133 -17.12 16.14 21.93
C VAL A 133 -18.28 15.52 22.72
N THR A 134 -19.17 14.80 22.02
CA THR A 134 -20.32 14.13 22.65
C THR A 134 -19.97 12.81 23.35
N HIS A 135 -18.71 12.37 23.29
CA HIS A 135 -18.24 11.09 23.83
C HIS A 135 -19.15 9.93 23.39
N ASN A 136 -19.46 9.84 22.09
CA ASN A 136 -20.40 8.87 21.54
C ASN A 136 -19.68 7.66 20.92
N PRO A 137 -19.38 6.60 21.71
CA PRO A 137 -18.68 5.43 21.20
C PRO A 137 -19.48 4.64 20.16
N SER A 138 -20.82 4.59 20.31
CA SER A 138 -21.70 3.91 19.36
C SER A 138 -21.64 4.55 17.98
N GLY A 139 -21.63 5.89 17.91
CA GLY A 139 -21.48 6.62 16.65
C GLY A 139 -20.12 6.39 15.99
N LYS A 140 -19.02 6.38 16.77
CA LYS A 140 -17.68 6.03 16.24
C LYS A 140 -17.64 4.60 15.67
N CYS A 141 -18.29 3.65 16.35
CA CYS A 141 -18.40 2.27 15.88
C CYS A 141 -19.17 2.17 14.56
N VAL A 142 -20.30 2.89 14.43
CA VAL A 142 -21.08 2.96 13.19
C VAL A 142 -20.25 3.56 12.05
N LEU A 143 -19.54 4.66 12.30
CA LEU A 143 -18.68 5.30 11.30
C LEU A 143 -17.55 4.37 10.83
N SER A 144 -16.86 3.70 11.75
CA SER A 144 -15.81 2.72 11.45
C SER A 144 -16.34 1.53 10.64
N LYS A 145 -17.51 0.98 10.99
CA LYS A 145 -18.16 -0.08 10.21
C LYS A 145 -18.53 0.39 8.81
N GLY A 146 -19.05 1.61 8.68
CA GLY A 146 -19.36 2.22 7.40
C GLY A 146 -18.14 2.36 6.51
N GLN A 147 -17.00 2.82 7.06
CA GLN A 147 -15.75 2.96 6.31
C GLN A 147 -15.26 1.61 5.75
N VAL A 148 -15.25 0.55 6.57
CA VAL A 148 -14.83 -0.79 6.12
C VAL A 148 -15.78 -1.37 5.08
N ALA A 149 -17.10 -1.15 5.22
CA ALA A 149 -18.08 -1.55 4.22
C ALA A 149 -17.82 -0.85 2.88
N VAL A 150 -17.56 0.47 2.87
CA VAL A 150 -17.22 1.20 1.64
C VAL A 150 -15.95 0.67 0.98
N LEU A 151 -14.92 0.35 1.78
CA LEU A 151 -13.69 -0.26 1.26
C LEU A 151 -13.95 -1.62 0.61
N LEU A 152 -14.78 -2.47 1.23
CA LEU A 152 -15.15 -3.77 0.69
C LEU A 152 -15.93 -3.67 -0.63
N GLU A 153 -16.97 -2.84 -0.66
CA GLU A 153 -17.82 -2.65 -1.84
C GLU A 153 -17.05 -2.04 -3.02
N SER A 154 -16.07 -1.18 -2.73
CA SER A 154 -15.19 -0.60 -3.75
C SER A 154 -13.99 -1.48 -4.12
N GLY A 155 -13.93 -2.71 -3.63
CA GLY A 155 -12.86 -3.67 -3.91
C GLY A 155 -11.49 -3.25 -3.39
N PHE A 156 -11.43 -2.41 -2.34
CA PHE A 156 -10.23 -1.75 -1.83
C PHE A 156 -9.49 -0.91 -2.89
N GLY A 157 -10.25 -0.32 -3.82
CA GLY A 157 -9.69 0.48 -4.92
C GLY A 157 -9.25 -0.33 -6.13
N LEU A 158 -9.37 -1.66 -6.11
CA LEU A 158 -9.08 -2.50 -7.26
C LEU A 158 -10.19 -2.35 -8.32
N LYS A 159 -9.82 -2.29 -9.61
CA LYS A 159 -10.79 -2.17 -10.71
C LYS A 159 -10.54 -3.23 -11.78
N ASN A 160 -11.61 -3.69 -12.45
CA ASN A 160 -11.53 -4.55 -13.63
C ASN A 160 -11.82 -3.68 -14.88
N ARG A 161 -10.83 -3.23 -15.65
CA ARG A 161 -11.05 -2.30 -16.80
C ARG A 161 -11.88 -2.88 -17.96
N ASP A 162 -12.22 -4.16 -17.94
CA ASP A 162 -12.83 -4.84 -19.09
C ASP A 162 -14.36 -4.58 -19.23
N ALA A 163 -14.96 -3.74 -18.39
CA ALA A 163 -16.38 -3.38 -18.45
C ALA A 163 -16.64 -1.92 -18.02
N SER A 164 -16.95 -1.05 -18.98
CA SER A 164 -17.65 0.26 -18.88
C SER A 164 -17.91 0.89 -17.48
N LEU A 165 -17.46 2.15 -17.32
CA LEU A 165 -17.94 3.28 -16.47
C LEU A 165 -18.22 3.09 -14.97
N LEU A 166 -18.30 1.86 -14.44
CA LEU A 166 -18.51 1.59 -13.02
C LEU A 166 -17.33 0.76 -12.49
N ASP A 167 -16.65 1.32 -11.49
CA ASP A 167 -15.51 0.75 -10.77
C ASP A 167 -15.81 -0.67 -10.21
N PHE A 168 -14.77 -1.41 -9.79
CA PHE A 168 -14.77 -2.80 -9.23
C PHE A 168 -15.99 -3.70 -9.52
N THR A 169 -15.80 -4.78 -10.31
CA THR A 169 -16.89 -5.73 -10.59
C THR A 169 -16.81 -7.01 -9.76
N ARG A 170 -15.62 -7.63 -9.70
CA ARG A 170 -15.42 -8.91 -8.99
C ARG A 170 -13.96 -9.25 -8.80
N TYR A 171 -13.73 -10.14 -7.85
CA TYR A 171 -12.47 -10.88 -7.72
C TYR A 171 -12.45 -12.16 -8.58
N PRO A 172 -11.26 -12.66 -8.97
CA PRO A 172 -9.96 -12.01 -8.84
C PRO A 172 -9.82 -10.80 -9.79
N VAL A 173 -9.11 -9.77 -9.35
CA VAL A 173 -8.68 -8.66 -10.21
C VAL A 173 -7.29 -8.97 -10.74
N ILE A 174 -7.16 -9.05 -12.06
CA ILE A 174 -5.90 -9.40 -12.72
C ILE A 174 -5.37 -8.19 -13.49
N GLY A 175 -4.13 -7.78 -13.22
CA GLY A 175 -3.49 -6.60 -13.84
C GLY A 175 -1.97 -6.65 -13.77
N ASN A 176 -1.27 -5.74 -14.45
CA ASN A 176 0.20 -5.70 -14.42
C ASN A 176 0.71 -5.37 -13.01
N GLN A 177 1.85 -5.92 -12.60
CA GLN A 177 2.46 -5.66 -11.29
C GLN A 177 2.54 -4.16 -10.97
N SER A 178 2.96 -3.34 -11.94
CA SER A 178 3.04 -1.88 -11.79
C SER A 178 1.68 -1.27 -11.47
N ASP A 179 0.65 -1.60 -12.25
CA ASP A 179 -0.69 -1.02 -12.13
C ASP A 179 -1.40 -1.47 -10.84
N MET A 180 -1.05 -2.65 -10.33
CA MET A 180 -1.63 -3.21 -9.10
C MET A 180 -0.90 -2.76 -7.82
N GLN A 181 0.33 -2.25 -7.94
CA GLN A 181 1.14 -1.72 -6.82
C GLN A 181 1.02 -0.21 -6.66
N THR A 182 0.81 0.53 -7.74
CA THR A 182 0.55 1.96 -7.65
C THR A 182 -0.83 2.20 -7.09
N SER A 183 -0.95 3.13 -6.13
CA SER A 183 -2.22 3.52 -5.55
C SER A 183 -2.48 4.99 -5.87
N GLY A 184 -3.42 5.25 -6.77
CA GLY A 184 -3.76 6.58 -7.27
C GLY A 184 -3.19 6.84 -8.66
N ILE A 185 -4.04 7.36 -9.55
CA ILE A 185 -3.61 7.89 -10.85
C ILE A 185 -2.93 9.25 -10.62
N LEU A 186 -1.76 9.46 -11.23
CA LEU A 186 -1.29 10.82 -11.53
C LEU A 186 -2.31 11.43 -12.50
N ALA A 187 -3.22 12.24 -11.98
CA ALA A 187 -4.09 13.10 -12.79
C ALA A 187 -3.32 14.37 -13.18
#